data_AF-A0A6G6WAH4-F1
#
_entry.id   AF-A0A6G6WAH4-F1
#
_cell.length_a   1.000
_cell.length_b   1.000
_cell.length_c   1.000
_cell.angle_alpha   90.00
_cell.angle_beta   90.00
_cell.angle_gamma   90.00
#
_symmetry.space_group_name_H-M   'P 1'
#
loop_
_entity.id
_entity.type
_entity.pdbx_description
1 polymer ?
#
loop_
_entity_poly.entity_id
_entity_poly.type
_entity_poly.pdbx_seq_one_letter_code
_entity_poly.pdbx_strand_id
1 'polypeptide(L)'
;MLTAVAVALAAVAVAVVVVVRQHSALGSVADLDRGDCVDARAFLRGEQPALADLERADCDDPHDAEVLVIVDLSEKQAAAYRPVVPDEVCLDALDGQADVAVDSERLLVAGVADHARPSAGDAMACFGFAADGKRLNGHVRPR
;
A
#
# COMPACT_ATOMS: atom_id res chain seq x y z
N MET A 1 25.95 -20.00 52.84
CA MET A 1 26.19 -19.34 51.54
C MET A 1 25.95 -20.36 50.45
N LEU A 2 24.96 -20.13 49.56
CA LEU A 2 24.95 -20.49 48.14
C LEU A 2 23.58 -20.11 47.56
N THR A 3 23.53 -18.82 47.18
CA THR A 3 22.82 -18.20 46.05
C THR A 3 21.64 -18.93 45.39
N ALA A 4 20.50 -18.24 45.44
CA ALA A 4 19.34 -18.38 44.58
C ALA A 4 19.71 -18.30 43.08
N VAL A 5 19.03 -19.11 42.26
CA VAL A 5 18.98 -18.92 40.80
C VAL A 5 17.50 -18.85 40.41
N ALA A 6 17.00 -17.62 40.31
CA ALA A 6 15.70 -17.34 39.69
C ALA A 6 15.89 -17.37 38.18
N VAL A 7 15.42 -18.42 37.51
CA VAL A 7 15.37 -18.47 36.05
C VAL A 7 14.11 -17.76 35.60
N ALA A 8 14.24 -16.48 35.25
CA ALA A 8 13.19 -15.73 34.59
C ALA A 8 13.15 -16.14 33.10
N LEU A 9 12.28 -17.11 32.79
CA LEU A 9 11.89 -17.42 31.41
C LEU A 9 10.96 -16.31 30.91
N ALA A 10 11.53 -15.27 30.32
CA ALA A 10 10.78 -14.31 29.53
C ALA A 10 10.34 -14.99 28.23
N ALA A 11 9.12 -15.52 28.21
CA ALA A 11 8.49 -16.00 27.00
C ALA A 11 8.16 -14.80 26.11
N VAL A 12 9.03 -14.52 25.14
CA VAL A 12 8.74 -13.55 24.08
C VAL A 12 7.71 -14.20 23.16
N ALA A 13 6.44 -13.88 23.39
CA ALA A 13 5.36 -14.22 22.48
C ALA A 13 5.49 -13.33 21.24
N VAL A 14 6.19 -13.83 20.21
CA VAL A 14 6.15 -13.24 18.88
C VAL A 14 4.78 -13.57 18.29
N ALA A 15 3.89 -12.59 18.25
CA ALA A 15 2.61 -12.73 17.57
C ALA A 15 2.87 -12.80 16.06
N VAL A 16 2.97 -14.02 15.52
CA VAL A 16 2.95 -14.25 14.07
C VAL A 16 1.50 -14.06 13.64
N VAL A 17 1.18 -12.88 13.10
CA VAL A 17 -0.10 -12.64 12.44
C VAL A 17 -0.08 -13.44 11.14
N VAL A 18 -0.70 -14.62 11.15
CA VAL A 18 -0.95 -15.39 9.94
C VAL A 18 -2.11 -14.72 9.21
N VAL A 19 -1.81 -13.93 8.18
CA VAL A 19 -2.82 -13.34 7.29
C VAL A 19 -3.47 -14.50 6.52
N VAL A 20 -4.72 -14.83 6.86
CA VAL A 20 -5.48 -15.89 6.18
C VAL A 20 -5.85 -15.40 4.79
N ARG A 21 -5.25 -16.03 3.76
CA ARG A 21 -5.43 -15.74 2.33
C ARG A 21 -6.89 -15.89 1.91
N GLN A 22 -7.51 -14.78 1.53
CA GLN A 22 -8.67 -14.78 0.64
C GLN A 22 -8.33 -13.93 -0.58
N HIS A 23 -8.34 -14.55 -1.77
CA HIS A 23 -8.38 -13.85 -3.06
C HIS A 23 -9.76 -13.24 -3.26
N SER A 24 -10.09 -12.28 -2.41
CA SER A 24 -11.34 -11.53 -2.45
C SER A 24 -11.10 -10.26 -3.25
N ALA A 25 -12.04 -9.94 -4.13
CA ALA A 25 -12.13 -8.61 -4.71
C ALA A 25 -12.24 -7.58 -3.57
N LEU A 26 -11.54 -6.45 -3.72
CA LEU A 26 -11.59 -5.37 -2.74
C LEU A 26 -12.89 -4.59 -2.90
N GLY A 27 -13.65 -4.47 -1.80
CA GLY A 27 -14.95 -3.79 -1.79
C GLY A 27 -14.82 -2.30 -1.45
N SER A 28 -13.84 -1.95 -0.62
CA SER A 28 -13.52 -0.57 -0.24
C SER A 28 -12.01 -0.40 -0.01
N VAL A 29 -11.52 0.83 -0.18
CA VAL A 29 -10.21 1.30 0.30
C VAL A 29 -10.07 1.07 1.80
N ALA A 30 -11.16 1.11 2.57
CA ALA A 30 -11.14 0.81 4.00
C ALA A 30 -10.78 -0.65 4.33
N ASP A 31 -10.81 -1.55 3.33
CA ASP A 31 -10.38 -2.95 3.49
C ASP A 31 -8.85 -3.11 3.32
N LEU A 32 -8.14 -2.04 2.99
CA LEU A 32 -6.69 -2.04 2.76
C LEU A 32 -5.94 -1.47 3.95
N ASP A 33 -4.75 -2.01 4.16
CA ASP A 33 -3.75 -1.48 5.08
C ASP A 33 -2.48 -1.06 4.33
N ARG A 34 -1.67 -0.19 4.95
CA ARG A 34 -0.31 0.08 4.44
C ARG A 34 0.48 -1.23 4.42
N GLY A 35 1.13 -1.49 3.29
CA GLY A 35 1.89 -2.70 3.03
C GLY A 35 1.08 -3.82 2.36
N ASP A 36 -0.22 -3.62 2.13
CA ASP A 36 -1.01 -4.59 1.36
C ASP A 36 -0.56 -4.62 -0.10
N CYS A 37 -0.35 -5.84 -0.61
CA CYS A 37 0.00 -6.09 -2.01
C CYS A 37 -1.25 -6.39 -2.84
N VAL A 38 -1.28 -5.88 -4.06
CA VAL A 38 -2.40 -6.07 -4.99
C VAL A 38 -1.92 -6.39 -6.40
N ASP A 39 -2.79 -7.06 -7.14
CA ASP A 39 -2.66 -7.29 -8.57
C ASP A 39 -3.70 -6.47 -9.34
N ALA A 40 -3.22 -5.78 -10.38
CA ALA A 40 -4.05 -5.13 -11.37
C ALA A 40 -3.19 -4.79 -12.61
N ARG A 41 -3.60 -5.33 -13.76
CA ARG A 41 -2.86 -5.20 -15.02
C ARG A 41 -2.64 -3.76 -15.49
N ALA A 42 -3.44 -2.81 -14.99
CA ALA A 42 -3.29 -1.39 -15.28
C ALA A 42 -1.92 -0.86 -14.81
N PHE A 43 -1.45 -1.29 -13.63
CA PHE A 43 -0.16 -0.85 -13.09
C PHE A 43 1.00 -1.22 -14.00
N LEU A 44 0.98 -2.43 -14.57
CA LEU A 44 1.99 -2.89 -15.52
C LEU A 44 2.01 -2.10 -16.83
N ARG A 45 0.97 -1.30 -17.11
CA ARG A 45 0.90 -0.39 -18.26
C ARG A 45 1.18 1.06 -17.89
N GLY A 46 1.50 1.37 -16.64
CA GLY A 46 1.65 2.76 -16.19
C GLY A 46 0.32 3.47 -15.92
N GLU A 47 -0.78 2.72 -15.77
CA GLU A 47 -2.13 3.25 -15.63
C GLU A 47 -2.67 3.06 -14.21
N GLN A 48 -3.59 3.92 -13.82
CA GLN A 48 -4.35 3.76 -12.59
C GLN A 48 -5.58 2.85 -12.80
N PRO A 49 -5.76 1.78 -12.01
CA PRO A 49 -6.96 0.94 -12.03
C PRO A 49 -8.13 1.58 -11.26
N ALA A 50 -9.35 1.08 -11.51
CA ALA A 50 -10.45 1.27 -10.56
C ALA A 50 -10.29 0.29 -9.38
N LEU A 51 -10.83 0.64 -8.20
CA LEU A 51 -10.79 -0.24 -7.01
C LEU A 51 -11.35 -1.65 -7.31
N ALA A 52 -12.44 -1.72 -8.07
CA ALA A 52 -13.09 -2.98 -8.43
C ALA A 52 -12.22 -3.90 -9.31
N ASP A 53 -11.17 -3.37 -9.94
CA ASP A 53 -10.21 -4.12 -10.74
C ASP A 53 -9.01 -4.60 -9.91
N LEU A 54 -8.94 -4.26 -8.61
CA LEU A 54 -7.88 -4.68 -7.71
C LEU A 54 -8.21 -6.03 -7.08
N GLU A 55 -7.22 -6.92 -7.09
CA GLU A 55 -7.25 -8.18 -6.36
C GLU A 55 -6.13 -8.17 -5.30
N ARG A 56 -6.43 -8.63 -4.09
CA ARG A 56 -5.39 -8.78 -3.06
C ARG A 56 -4.40 -9.88 -3.48
N ALA A 57 -3.12 -9.52 -3.53
CA ALA A 57 -2.02 -10.40 -3.87
C ALA A 57 -1.25 -10.85 -2.63
N ASP A 58 -0.44 -11.89 -2.78
CA ASP A 58 0.52 -12.27 -1.74
C ASP A 58 1.83 -11.47 -1.93
N CYS A 59 2.31 -10.86 -0.85
CA CYS A 59 3.53 -10.05 -0.86
C CYS A 59 4.82 -10.86 -0.97
N ASP A 60 4.80 -12.14 -0.59
CA ASP A 60 5.94 -13.06 -0.74
C ASP A 60 6.10 -13.54 -2.19
N ASP A 61 5.03 -13.43 -2.99
CA ASP A 61 5.05 -13.68 -4.43
C ASP A 61 5.20 -12.35 -5.21
N PRO A 62 5.62 -12.38 -6.49
CA PRO A 62 5.61 -11.18 -7.32
C PRO A 62 4.19 -10.63 -7.44
N HIS A 63 4.03 -9.31 -7.34
CA HIS A 63 2.74 -8.61 -7.36
C HIS A 63 2.82 -7.29 -8.13
N ASP A 64 1.69 -6.74 -8.56
CA ASP A 64 1.69 -5.59 -9.45
C ASP A 64 1.88 -4.24 -8.71
N ALA A 65 1.38 -4.09 -7.48
CA ALA A 65 1.55 -2.89 -6.67
C ALA A 65 1.41 -3.11 -5.15
N GLU A 66 1.89 -2.17 -4.34
CA GLU A 66 1.77 -2.18 -2.87
C GLU A 66 1.23 -0.85 -2.34
N VAL A 67 0.35 -0.90 -1.33
CA VAL A 67 -0.17 0.27 -0.63
C VAL A 67 0.94 0.94 0.19
N LEU A 68 1.35 2.15 -0.21
CA LEU A 68 2.39 2.91 0.49
C LEU A 68 1.82 3.76 1.61
N VAL A 69 0.67 4.39 1.36
CA VAL A 69 -0.03 5.25 2.31
C VAL A 69 -1.52 5.31 1.97
N ILE A 70 -2.35 5.52 2.99
CA ILE A 70 -3.77 5.82 2.85
C ILE A 70 -3.99 7.23 3.37
N VAL A 71 -4.72 8.04 2.63
CA VAL A 71 -4.99 9.44 2.95
C VAL A 71 -6.49 9.73 2.93
N ASP A 72 -6.91 10.66 3.79
CA ASP A 72 -8.25 11.24 3.72
C ASP A 72 -8.20 12.46 2.78
N LEU A 73 -9.10 12.50 1.80
CA LEU A 73 -9.12 13.59 0.83
C LEU A 73 -9.69 14.87 1.42
N SER A 74 -8.94 15.96 1.36
CA SER A 74 -9.52 17.30 1.59
C SER A 74 -10.52 17.66 0.48
N GLU A 75 -11.37 18.67 0.72
CA GLU A 75 -12.30 19.19 -0.30
C GLU A 75 -11.61 19.52 -1.63
N LYS A 76 -10.43 20.15 -1.55
CA LYS A 76 -9.64 20.51 -2.74
C LYS A 76 -9.16 19.27 -3.49
N GLN A 77 -8.67 18.26 -2.77
CA GLN A 77 -8.14 17.03 -3.37
C GLN A 77 -9.27 16.19 -3.98
N ALA A 78 -10.39 16.03 -3.27
CA ALA A 78 -11.58 15.34 -3.78
C ALA A 78 -12.12 15.98 -5.07
N ALA A 79 -12.21 17.31 -5.12
CA ALA A 79 -12.66 18.02 -6.33
C ALA A 79 -11.67 17.89 -7.51
N ALA A 80 -10.37 17.85 -7.20
CA ALA A 80 -9.29 17.72 -8.17
C ALA A 80 -8.99 16.27 -8.58
N TYR A 81 -9.56 15.27 -7.88
CA TYR A 81 -9.28 13.85 -8.11
C TYR A 81 -9.50 13.44 -9.56
N ARG A 82 -8.46 12.93 -10.21
CA ARG A 82 -8.49 12.40 -11.58
C ARG A 82 -7.62 11.15 -11.61
N PRO A 83 -7.95 10.17 -12.47
CA PRO A 83 -7.13 8.98 -12.59
C PRO A 83 -5.83 9.31 -13.34
N VAL A 84 -4.79 9.75 -12.63
CA VAL A 84 -3.52 10.23 -13.21
C VAL A 84 -2.33 9.55 -12.54
N VAL A 85 -1.26 9.38 -13.30
CA VAL A 85 0.00 8.79 -12.85
C VAL A 85 1.17 9.66 -13.32
N PRO A 86 2.07 10.10 -12.42
CA PRO A 86 1.98 9.94 -10.97
C PRO A 86 0.87 10.82 -10.36
N ASP A 87 0.27 10.36 -9.26
CA ASP A 87 -0.72 11.13 -8.51
C ASP A 87 -0.02 12.12 -7.56
N GLU A 88 -0.25 13.42 -7.75
CA GLU A 88 0.40 14.49 -6.97
C GLU A 88 0.01 14.46 -5.48
N VAL A 89 -1.23 14.06 -5.15
CA VAL A 89 -1.66 13.95 -3.75
C VAL A 89 -0.90 12.85 -3.04
N CYS A 90 -0.70 11.73 -3.72
CA CYS A 90 0.11 10.64 -3.20
C CYS A 90 1.58 11.02 -3.06
N LEU A 91 2.16 11.73 -4.04
CA LEU A 91 3.54 12.21 -3.94
C LEU A 91 3.71 13.18 -2.76
N ASP A 92 2.82 14.17 -2.60
CA ASP A 92 2.86 15.11 -1.48
C ASP A 92 2.75 14.40 -0.12
N ALA A 93 1.90 13.38 -0.03
CA ALA A 93 1.72 12.58 1.18
C ALA A 93 2.97 11.74 1.52
N LEU A 94 3.68 11.25 0.50
CA LEU A 94 4.92 10.50 0.65
C LEU A 94 6.12 11.41 0.92
N ASP A 95 6.20 12.62 0.34
CA ASP A 95 7.25 13.60 0.63
C ASP A 95 7.19 14.08 2.09
N GLY A 96 5.98 14.13 2.68
CA GLY A 96 5.80 14.34 4.12
C GLY A 96 6.25 13.17 4.99
N GLN A 97 6.49 12.00 4.39
CA GLN A 97 7.00 10.79 5.02
C GLN A 97 8.41 10.52 4.48
N ALA A 98 9.42 11.19 5.08
CA ALA A 98 10.84 11.19 4.69
C ALA A 98 11.50 9.81 4.43
N ASP A 99 10.79 8.73 4.72
CA ASP A 99 11.18 7.34 4.60
C ASP A 99 10.50 6.64 3.39
N VAL A 100 10.19 7.25 2.23
CA VAL A 100 9.77 6.44 1.05
C VAL A 100 10.70 6.69 -0.14
N ALA A 101 11.65 5.76 -0.31
CA ALA A 101 12.62 5.78 -1.40
C ALA A 101 11.97 5.23 -2.65
N VAL A 102 11.54 6.10 -3.55
CA VAL A 102 11.21 5.70 -4.93
C VAL A 102 12.50 5.45 -5.76
N ASP A 103 13.58 4.96 -5.14
CA ASP A 103 14.94 5.19 -5.67
C ASP A 103 15.84 3.95 -5.74
N SER A 104 15.28 2.74 -5.67
CA SER A 104 15.98 1.53 -6.14
C SER A 104 15.27 0.84 -7.30
N GLU A 105 13.96 0.99 -7.35
CA GLU A 105 13.09 0.64 -8.46
C GLU A 105 12.45 1.97 -8.85
N ARG A 106 12.48 2.36 -10.12
CA ARG A 106 11.81 3.60 -10.57
C ARG A 106 10.32 3.38 -10.34
N LEU A 107 9.78 3.71 -9.18
CA LEU A 107 8.36 3.49 -8.89
C LEU A 107 7.53 4.66 -9.43
N LEU A 108 6.33 4.34 -9.91
CA LEU A 108 5.25 5.29 -10.11
C LEU A 108 4.28 5.13 -8.94
N VAL A 109 3.50 6.18 -8.69
CA VAL A 109 2.51 6.20 -7.62
C VAL A 109 1.14 6.57 -8.20
N ALA A 110 0.12 5.79 -7.87
CA ALA A 110 -1.26 6.04 -8.28
C ALA A 110 -2.20 6.06 -7.06
N GLY A 111 -3.12 7.00 -7.02
CA GLY A 111 -4.10 7.14 -5.93
C GLY A 111 -5.45 6.55 -6.32
N VAL A 112 -5.89 5.46 -5.69
CA VAL A 112 -7.19 4.82 -5.96
C VAL A 112 -8.16 5.09 -4.81
N ALA A 113 -9.32 5.66 -5.14
CA ALA A 113 -10.44 5.86 -4.22
C ALA A 113 -11.59 4.87 -4.48
N ASP A 114 -12.53 4.78 -3.54
CA ASP A 114 -13.75 3.94 -3.66
C ASP A 114 -14.59 4.28 -4.89
N HIS A 115 -14.56 5.55 -5.31
CA HIS A 115 -15.41 6.08 -6.35
C HIS A 115 -14.62 6.94 -7.33
N ALA A 116 -15.07 6.99 -8.59
CA ALA A 116 -14.46 7.85 -9.62
C ALA A 116 -14.61 9.36 -9.33
N ARG A 117 -15.46 9.72 -8.35
CA ARG A 117 -15.69 11.08 -7.86
C ARG A 117 -15.81 11.02 -6.33
N PRO A 118 -14.69 10.90 -5.61
CA PRO A 118 -14.71 10.88 -4.17
C PRO A 118 -15.15 12.23 -3.60
N SER A 119 -15.64 12.21 -2.37
CA SER A 119 -16.01 13.37 -1.57
C SER A 119 -14.88 13.74 -0.59
N ALA A 120 -15.00 14.91 0.02
CA ALA A 120 -14.11 15.29 1.11
C ALA A 120 -14.30 14.32 2.30
N GLY A 121 -13.19 13.86 2.86
CA GLY A 121 -13.14 12.86 3.92
C GLY A 121 -13.18 11.42 3.42
N ASP A 122 -13.37 11.17 2.12
CA ASP A 122 -13.25 9.82 1.57
C ASP A 122 -11.78 9.40 1.57
N ALA A 123 -11.55 8.11 1.81
CA ALA A 123 -10.22 7.53 1.79
C ALA A 123 -9.72 7.29 0.36
N MET A 124 -8.43 7.47 0.17
CA MET A 124 -7.71 7.12 -1.05
C MET A 124 -6.43 6.37 -0.68
N ALA A 125 -6.21 5.20 -1.29
CA ALA A 125 -4.99 4.43 -1.15
C ALA A 125 -4.00 4.80 -2.26
N CYS A 126 -2.76 5.08 -1.87
CA CYS A 126 -1.66 5.40 -2.75
C CYS A 126 -0.78 4.17 -2.95
N PHE A 127 -0.74 3.67 -4.19
CA PHE A 127 -0.03 2.45 -4.55
C PHE A 127 1.30 2.77 -5.23
N GLY A 128 2.36 2.10 -4.81
CA GLY A 128 3.65 2.07 -5.49
C GLY A 128 3.73 0.90 -6.44
N PHE A 129 4.23 1.12 -7.65
CA PHE A 129 4.42 0.06 -8.67
C PHE A 129 5.57 0.40 -9.61
N ALA A 130 6.14 -0.59 -10.29
CA ALA A 130 7.33 -0.38 -11.12
C ALA A 130 7.02 0.39 -12.42
N ALA A 131 7.76 1.47 -12.68
CA ALA A 131 7.66 2.27 -13.91
C ALA A 131 8.09 1.51 -15.17
N ASP A 132 8.81 0.40 -15.03
CA ASP A 132 9.26 -0.42 -16.16
C ASP A 132 8.20 -1.47 -16.60
N GLY A 133 7.03 -1.44 -15.97
CA GLY A 133 5.91 -2.33 -16.28
C GLY A 133 6.11 -3.77 -15.79
N LYS A 134 7.11 -4.03 -14.94
CA LYS A 134 7.29 -5.32 -14.28
C LYS A 134 6.55 -5.38 -12.95
N ARG A 135 6.43 -6.60 -12.44
CA ARG A 135 5.93 -6.87 -11.08
C ARG A 135 7.03 -6.58 -10.06
N LEU A 136 6.61 -6.14 -8.88
CA LEU A 136 7.44 -5.99 -7.70
C LEU A 136 7.84 -7.36 -7.16
N ASN A 137 8.98 -7.45 -6.49
CA ASN A 137 9.43 -8.67 -5.80
C ASN A 137 9.64 -8.37 -4.32
N GLY A 138 8.71 -8.80 -3.47
CA GLY A 138 8.67 -8.45 -2.06
C GLY A 138 8.25 -6.99 -1.82
N HIS A 139 8.31 -6.56 -0.56
CA HIS A 139 7.81 -5.26 -0.13
C HIS A 139 8.64 -4.07 -0.63
N VAL A 140 7.96 -2.98 -0.98
CA VAL A 140 8.51 -1.65 -1.21
C VAL A 140 9.11 -1.13 0.08
N ARG A 141 10.43 -0.90 0.06
CA ARG A 141 11.14 -0.49 1.27
C ARG A 141 10.98 1.01 1.51
N PRO A 142 10.63 1.41 2.74
CA PRO A 142 10.82 2.78 3.15
C PRO A 142 12.32 3.15 3.11
N ARG A 143 12.62 4.42 2.80
CA ARG A 143 13.98 5.01 2.76
C ARG A 143 14.60 5.06 4.14
#